data_AF-A0A5V7YV06-F1
#
_entry.id   AF-A0A5V7YV06-F1
#
_cell.length_a   1.000
_cell.length_b   1.000
_cell.length_c   1.000
_cell.angle_alpha   90.00
_cell.angle_beta   90.00
_cell.angle_gamma   90.00
#
_symmetry.space_group_name_H-M   'P 1'
#
loop_
_entity.id
_entity.type
_entity.pdbx_description
1 polymer ?
#
loop_
_entity_poly.entity_id
_entity_poly.type
_entity_poly.pdbx_seq_one_letter_code
_entity_poly.pdbx_strand_id
1 'polypeptide(L)'
;MKIYLDHNILDEISKNRMTLEAPDDTVWVYSDESFNEIKRAKNMRFLDVLKNLKARKLELELDNQFRLTGRAFLHDYCEPKDMYQQWLDNISEINIDELMQSQMQFLARLAGADNHNEILHQPHKLKEFLYAHLSPDGSATKDIELQIERAVAGIESVVCGKLQEVESLEASRTAIGTGRGRASNLSIKDNPLLLMWEMLRVNYKGMTIEQFYGFEPLDKQGYERWPLYLGVVGCHTVLNFLGFHPDKGLNRIEKIPAILSDANHTAMAIYCDAILSKDQRFCAKARAIFAFLDLDIMVIEATPNDKALSN
;
A
#
# COMPACT_ATOMS: atom_id res chain seq x y z
N MET A 1 -4.27 23.74 -6.99
CA MET A 1 -3.31 22.66 -6.61
C MET A 1 -4.07 21.47 -6.00
N LYS A 2 -3.75 20.22 -6.36
CA LYS A 2 -4.35 18.97 -5.85
C LYS A 2 -3.52 18.38 -4.71
N ILE A 3 -4.09 18.28 -3.51
CA ILE A 3 -3.41 17.72 -2.33
C ILE A 3 -4.13 16.46 -1.86
N TYR A 4 -3.43 15.33 -1.92
CA TYR A 4 -3.90 14.05 -1.39
C TYR A 4 -3.80 14.01 0.13
N LEU A 5 -4.89 13.60 0.78
CA LEU A 5 -4.99 13.51 2.24
C LEU A 5 -4.73 12.08 2.72
N ASP A 6 -3.68 11.89 3.49
CA ASP A 6 -3.56 10.71 4.36
C ASP A 6 -4.69 10.72 5.39
N HIS A 7 -5.23 9.55 5.72
CA HIS A 7 -6.31 9.40 6.70
C HIS A 7 -5.92 9.87 8.11
N ASN A 8 -4.62 9.85 8.44
CA ASN A 8 -4.16 10.35 9.73
C ASN A 8 -4.40 11.87 9.89
N ILE A 9 -4.52 12.62 8.79
CA ILE A 9 -4.90 14.04 8.77
C ILE A 9 -6.39 14.20 9.03
N LEU A 10 -7.23 13.37 8.38
CA LEU A 10 -8.66 13.35 8.63
C LEU A 10 -8.96 13.09 10.11
N ASP A 11 -8.18 12.21 10.76
CA ASP A 11 -8.28 11.94 12.17
C ASP A 11 -7.93 13.14 13.06
N GLU A 12 -6.88 13.89 12.75
CA GLU A 12 -6.54 15.11 13.50
C GLU A 12 -7.58 16.22 13.36
N ILE A 13 -8.09 16.45 12.15
CA ILE A 13 -9.14 17.45 11.90
C ILE A 13 -10.44 17.04 12.60
N SER A 14 -10.83 15.76 12.50
CA SER A 14 -12.06 15.26 13.14
C SER A 14 -12.06 15.40 14.67
N LYS A 15 -10.87 15.56 15.27
CA LYS A 15 -10.67 15.73 16.71
C LYS A 15 -10.38 17.19 17.08
N ASN A 16 -10.51 18.12 16.14
CA ASN A 16 -10.20 19.55 16.29
C ASN A 16 -8.77 19.81 16.79
N ARG A 17 -7.82 18.95 16.42
CA ARG A 17 -6.39 19.11 16.78
C ARG A 17 -5.57 19.75 15.68
N MET A 18 -6.17 19.92 14.51
CA MET A 18 -5.58 20.53 13.33
C MET A 18 -6.65 21.26 12.53
N THR A 19 -6.26 22.39 11.94
CA THR A 19 -7.02 23.10 10.92
C THR A 19 -6.13 23.20 9.68
N LEU A 20 -6.74 23.17 8.50
CA LEU A 20 -6.04 23.35 7.24
C LEU A 20 -6.39 24.73 6.68
N GLU A 21 -5.36 25.52 6.39
CA GLU A 21 -5.46 26.77 5.67
C GLU A 21 -4.71 26.61 4.36
N ALA A 22 -5.39 26.84 3.24
CA ALA A 22 -4.81 26.72 1.90
C ALA A 22 -5.47 27.74 0.96
N PRO A 23 -4.82 28.10 -0.15
CA PRO A 23 -5.40 28.96 -1.18
C PRO A 23 -6.75 28.43 -1.70
N ASP A 24 -7.63 29.33 -2.15
CA ASP A 24 -8.99 29.02 -2.62
C ASP A 24 -9.03 28.03 -3.80
N ASP A 25 -7.96 27.92 -4.58
CA ASP A 25 -7.82 26.99 -5.72
C ASP A 25 -7.27 25.62 -5.31
N THR A 26 -7.16 25.35 -4.01
CA THR A 26 -6.75 24.06 -3.46
C THR A 26 -7.87 23.05 -3.60
N VAL A 27 -7.55 21.89 -4.17
CA VAL A 27 -8.44 20.75 -4.30
C VAL A 27 -7.94 19.65 -3.37
N TRP A 28 -8.69 19.42 -2.30
CA TRP A 28 -8.44 18.33 -1.37
C TRP A 28 -8.87 17.00 -1.99
N VAL A 29 -8.00 16.00 -1.94
CA VAL A 29 -8.19 14.73 -2.63
C VAL A 29 -8.17 13.58 -1.63
N TYR A 30 -9.09 12.62 -1.82
CA TYR A 30 -9.13 11.34 -1.11
C TYR A 30 -9.38 10.20 -2.11
N SER A 31 -9.36 8.94 -1.68
CA SER A 31 -9.63 7.80 -2.56
C SER A 31 -10.43 6.69 -1.88
N ASP A 32 -10.66 5.58 -2.59
CA ASP A 32 -11.21 4.35 -2.01
C ASP A 32 -10.33 3.78 -0.89
N GLU A 33 -9.03 4.07 -0.85
CA GLU A 33 -8.19 3.70 0.30
C GLU A 33 -8.63 4.44 1.58
N SER A 34 -9.00 5.72 1.45
CA SER A 34 -9.56 6.47 2.56
C SER A 34 -10.87 5.83 3.04
N PHE A 35 -11.71 5.31 2.14
CA PHE A 35 -12.93 4.58 2.50
C PHE A 35 -12.65 3.23 3.16
N ASN A 36 -11.65 2.49 2.69
CA ASN A 36 -11.16 1.27 3.36
C ASN A 36 -10.83 1.55 4.83
N GLU A 37 -10.11 2.63 5.11
CA GLU A 37 -9.79 3.03 6.47
C GLU A 37 -11.00 3.43 7.32
N ILE A 38 -11.95 4.17 6.73
CA ILE A 38 -13.21 4.53 7.39
C ILE A 38 -13.99 3.27 7.78
N LYS A 39 -14.10 2.29 6.86
CA LYS A 39 -14.75 0.99 7.10
C LYS A 39 -14.09 0.24 8.24
N ARG A 40 -12.75 0.15 8.25
CA ARG A 40 -11.99 -0.53 9.31
C ARG A 40 -12.11 0.18 10.66
N ALA A 41 -12.04 1.51 10.68
CA ALA A 41 -12.18 2.32 11.89
C ALA A 41 -13.63 2.37 12.41
N LYS A 42 -14.62 2.00 11.57
CA LYS A 42 -16.05 2.08 11.86
C LYS A 42 -16.48 3.46 12.37
N ASN A 43 -15.90 4.51 11.79
CA ASN A 43 -16.07 5.87 12.29
C ASN A 43 -16.42 6.85 11.17
N MET A 44 -17.70 7.20 11.07
CA MET A 44 -18.25 8.00 9.98
C MET A 44 -17.88 9.49 10.05
N ARG A 45 -17.32 9.97 11.17
CA ARG A 45 -16.95 11.39 11.33
C ARG A 45 -15.97 11.87 10.27
N PHE A 46 -15.17 10.97 9.72
CA PHE A 46 -14.19 11.29 8.67
C PHE A 46 -14.88 11.75 7.38
N LEU A 47 -16.09 11.25 7.10
CA LEU A 47 -16.91 11.71 5.96
C LEU A 47 -17.38 13.16 6.17
N ASP A 48 -17.65 13.57 7.41
CA ASP A 48 -18.00 14.96 7.72
C ASP A 48 -16.78 15.88 7.51
N VAL A 49 -15.56 15.42 7.81
CA VAL A 49 -14.33 16.15 7.48
C VAL A 49 -14.17 16.32 5.97
N LEU A 50 -14.30 15.23 5.20
CA LEU A 50 -14.21 15.28 3.73
C LEU A 50 -15.25 16.25 3.14
N LYS A 51 -16.48 16.24 3.69
CA LYS A 51 -17.55 17.15 3.30
C LYS A 51 -17.18 18.61 3.57
N ASN A 52 -16.69 18.91 4.77
CA ASN A 52 -16.33 20.28 5.16
C ASN A 52 -15.18 20.83 4.31
N LEU A 53 -14.23 19.98 3.92
CA LEU A 53 -13.15 20.33 3.01
C LEU A 53 -13.59 20.42 1.53
N LYS A 54 -14.83 20.05 1.21
CA LYS A 54 -15.29 19.81 -0.17
C LYS A 54 -14.32 18.94 -0.97
N ALA A 55 -13.77 17.92 -0.30
CA ALA A 55 -12.79 17.03 -0.88
C ALA A 55 -13.39 16.23 -2.04
N ARG A 56 -12.57 15.92 -3.04
CA ARG A 56 -12.97 15.18 -4.25
C ARG A 56 -12.30 13.82 -4.27
N LYS A 57 -13.04 12.81 -4.76
CA LYS A 57 -12.55 11.44 -4.86
C LYS A 57 -11.67 11.29 -6.11
N LEU A 58 -10.47 10.75 -5.92
CA LEU A 58 -9.59 10.25 -6.97
C LEU A 58 -9.87 8.77 -7.18
N GLU A 59 -9.95 8.37 -8.44
CA GLU A 59 -10.18 6.98 -8.84
C GLU A 59 -9.26 6.59 -9.99
N LEU A 60 -8.78 5.34 -9.96
CA LEU A 60 -7.90 4.81 -11.00
C LEU A 60 -8.74 4.36 -12.19
N GLU A 61 -8.28 4.68 -13.39
CA GLU A 61 -8.95 4.22 -14.61
C GLU A 61 -8.54 2.78 -14.91
N LEU A 62 -9.54 1.93 -15.08
CA LEU A 62 -9.38 0.53 -15.49
C LEU A 62 -9.76 0.37 -16.97
N ASP A 63 -9.08 -0.54 -17.67
CA ASP A 63 -9.48 -0.97 -19.01
C ASP A 63 -10.65 -1.98 -18.96
N ASN A 64 -11.08 -2.44 -20.13
CA ASN A 64 -12.17 -3.41 -20.27
C ASN A 64 -11.82 -4.81 -19.70
N GLN A 65 -10.56 -5.03 -19.30
CA GLN A 65 -10.07 -6.24 -18.66
C GLN A 65 -9.80 -6.02 -17.16
N PHE A 66 -10.29 -4.90 -16.59
CA PHE A 66 -10.09 -4.50 -15.20
C PHE A 66 -8.62 -4.29 -14.82
N ARG A 67 -7.77 -3.93 -15.78
CA ARG A 67 -6.36 -3.64 -15.54
C ARG A 67 -6.13 -2.15 -15.43
N LEU A 68 -5.17 -1.77 -14.60
CA LEU A 68 -4.78 -0.37 -14.43
C LEU A 68 -4.20 0.19 -15.75
N THR A 69 -4.78 1.29 -16.22
CA THR A 69 -4.29 1.99 -17.42
C THR A 69 -3.08 2.88 -17.14
N GLY A 70 -2.78 3.14 -15.86
CA GLY A 70 -1.81 4.14 -15.42
C GLY A 70 -2.36 5.57 -15.43
N ARG A 71 -3.66 5.75 -15.67
CA ARG A 71 -4.36 7.03 -15.52
C ARG A 71 -5.28 7.00 -14.30
N ALA A 72 -5.57 8.19 -13.80
CA ALA A 72 -6.56 8.42 -12.76
C ALA A 72 -7.41 9.62 -13.14
N PHE A 73 -8.63 9.65 -12.62
CA PHE A 73 -9.54 10.77 -12.81
C PHE A 73 -10.07 11.24 -11.45
N LEU A 74 -10.39 12.53 -11.38
CA LEU A 74 -10.93 13.16 -10.20
C LEU A 74 -12.41 13.42 -10.44
N HIS A 75 -13.26 12.88 -9.57
CA HIS A 75 -14.69 13.15 -9.62
C HIS A 75 -14.97 14.63 -9.31
N ASP A 76 -16.06 15.16 -9.86
CA ASP A 76 -16.61 16.40 -9.32
C ASP A 76 -17.07 16.19 -7.87
N TYR A 77 -17.23 17.30 -7.13
CA TYR A 77 -17.66 17.20 -5.75
C TYR A 77 -19.03 16.52 -5.66
N CYS A 78 -19.07 15.44 -4.88
CA CYS A 78 -20.26 14.71 -4.48
C CYS A 78 -20.26 14.59 -2.95
N GLU A 79 -21.42 14.40 -2.34
CA GLU A 79 -21.50 14.20 -0.89
C GLU A 79 -20.75 12.92 -0.49
N PRO A 80 -19.73 12.98 0.40
CA PRO A 80 -18.89 11.82 0.72
C PRO A 80 -19.66 10.64 1.32
N LYS A 81 -20.79 10.89 1.98
CA LYS A 81 -21.67 9.83 2.52
C LYS A 81 -22.32 9.00 1.41
N ASP A 82 -22.76 9.66 0.34
CA ASP A 82 -23.39 8.99 -0.80
C ASP A 82 -22.36 8.15 -1.55
N MET A 83 -21.18 8.73 -1.80
CA MET A 83 -20.07 8.00 -2.43
C MET A 83 -19.60 6.80 -1.58
N TYR A 84 -19.55 6.96 -0.26
CA TYR A 84 -19.16 5.88 0.64
C TYR A 84 -20.21 4.77 0.67
N GLN A 85 -21.50 5.10 0.64
CA GLN A 85 -22.56 4.09 0.57
C GLN A 85 -22.51 3.32 -0.76
N GLN A 86 -22.36 4.02 -1.88
CA GLN A 86 -22.19 3.37 -3.18
C GLN A 86 -20.96 2.44 -3.19
N TRP A 87 -19.86 2.89 -2.61
CA TRP A 87 -18.67 2.06 -2.46
C TRP A 87 -18.91 0.83 -1.58
N LEU A 88 -19.62 0.97 -0.45
CA LEU A 88 -20.01 -0.16 0.41
C LEU A 88 -20.87 -1.18 -0.34
N ASP A 89 -21.83 -0.71 -1.12
CA ASP A 89 -22.71 -1.56 -1.91
C ASP A 89 -21.88 -2.37 -2.92
N ASN A 90 -20.97 -1.71 -3.65
CA ASN A 90 -20.08 -2.34 -4.63
C ASN A 90 -19.16 -3.42 -4.03
N ILE A 91 -18.63 -3.21 -2.81
CA ILE A 91 -17.73 -4.19 -2.18
C ILE A 91 -18.47 -5.27 -1.40
N SER A 92 -19.79 -5.16 -1.23
CA SER A 92 -20.59 -6.10 -0.42
C SER A 92 -20.97 -7.36 -1.18
N GLU A 93 -20.85 -7.36 -2.51
CA GLU A 93 -21.28 -8.47 -3.37
C GLU A 93 -20.40 -9.71 -3.23
N ILE A 94 -19.11 -9.55 -2.98
CA ILE A 94 -18.16 -10.67 -2.83
C ILE A 94 -17.38 -10.50 -1.53
N ASN A 95 -17.53 -11.47 -0.62
CA ASN A 95 -16.73 -11.50 0.60
C ASN A 95 -15.31 -12.01 0.29
N ILE A 96 -14.41 -11.08 -0.01
CA ILE A 96 -12.98 -11.36 -0.23
C ILE A 96 -12.13 -11.27 1.05
N ASP A 97 -12.73 -11.03 2.22
CA ASP A 97 -11.98 -10.79 3.45
C ASP A 97 -11.09 -12.00 3.81
N GLU A 98 -11.57 -13.23 3.59
CA GLU A 98 -10.78 -14.44 3.82
C GLU A 98 -9.53 -14.50 2.93
N LEU A 99 -9.66 -14.18 1.65
CA LEU A 99 -8.54 -14.14 0.71
C LEU A 99 -7.53 -13.04 1.07
N MET A 100 -8.03 -11.87 1.48
CA MET A 100 -7.18 -10.78 1.96
C MET A 100 -6.42 -11.18 3.23
N GLN A 101 -7.07 -11.87 4.16
CA GLN A 101 -6.41 -12.42 5.34
C GLN A 101 -5.33 -13.43 4.96
N SER A 102 -5.58 -14.32 3.99
CA SER A 102 -4.57 -15.24 3.47
C SER A 102 -3.32 -14.52 2.95
N GLN A 103 -3.50 -13.44 2.19
CA GLN A 103 -2.38 -12.62 1.70
C GLN A 103 -1.59 -11.98 2.85
N MET A 104 -2.28 -11.49 3.88
CA MET A 104 -1.67 -10.90 5.07
C MET A 104 -0.81 -11.91 5.84
N GLN A 105 -1.18 -13.19 5.86
CA GLN A 105 -0.38 -14.24 6.48
C GLN A 105 1.02 -14.35 5.84
N PHE A 106 1.12 -14.28 4.51
CA PHE A 106 2.41 -14.35 3.82
C PHE A 106 3.31 -13.16 4.13
N LEU A 107 2.75 -11.94 4.06
CA LEU A 107 3.50 -10.72 4.36
C LEU A 107 3.97 -10.68 5.82
N ALA A 108 3.10 -11.06 6.76
CA ALA A 108 3.45 -11.15 8.17
C ALA A 108 4.54 -12.20 8.40
N ARG A 109 4.46 -13.36 7.72
CA ARG A 109 5.49 -14.41 7.81
C ARG A 109 6.84 -13.91 7.30
N LEU A 110 6.88 -13.23 6.15
CA LEU A 110 8.09 -12.60 5.62
C LEU A 110 8.70 -11.59 6.60
N ALA A 111 7.88 -10.98 7.45
CA ALA A 111 8.30 -10.10 8.53
C ALA A 111 8.62 -10.83 9.84
N GLY A 112 8.67 -12.17 9.85
CA GLY A 112 9.00 -12.98 11.02
C GLY A 112 7.82 -13.22 11.97
N ALA A 113 6.59 -13.22 11.48
CA ALA A 113 5.44 -13.69 12.27
C ALA A 113 5.56 -15.18 12.59
N ASP A 114 5.05 -15.58 13.75
CA ASP A 114 4.98 -16.98 14.15
C ASP A 114 3.64 -17.61 13.72
N ASN A 115 3.45 -17.73 12.41
CA ASN A 115 2.24 -18.25 11.78
C ASN A 115 2.53 -19.46 10.85
N HIS A 116 3.60 -20.21 11.15
CA HIS A 116 4.09 -21.35 10.34
C HIS A 116 2.99 -22.35 9.97
N ASN A 117 2.18 -22.76 10.95
CA ASN A 117 1.11 -23.72 10.71
C ASN A 117 -0.03 -23.11 9.89
N GLU A 118 -0.37 -21.84 10.14
CA GLU A 118 -1.47 -21.19 9.44
C GLU A 118 -1.15 -20.98 7.95
N ILE A 119 0.11 -20.65 7.60
CA ILE A 119 0.50 -20.45 6.20
C ILE A 119 0.38 -21.74 5.37
N LEU A 120 0.63 -22.91 5.96
CA LEU A 120 0.54 -24.22 5.28
C LEU A 120 -0.87 -24.53 4.76
N HIS A 121 -1.91 -23.96 5.37
CA HIS A 121 -3.29 -24.17 4.95
C HIS A 121 -3.75 -23.22 3.83
N GLN A 122 -2.98 -22.16 3.53
CA GLN A 122 -3.40 -21.11 2.60
C GLN A 122 -3.55 -21.58 1.14
N PRO A 123 -2.70 -22.47 0.59
CA PRO A 123 -2.92 -22.99 -0.77
C PRO A 123 -4.30 -23.67 -0.92
N HIS A 124 -4.71 -24.44 0.09
CA HIS A 124 -6.01 -25.11 0.12
C HIS A 124 -7.16 -24.10 0.22
N LYS A 125 -7.06 -23.14 1.15
CA LYS A 125 -8.06 -22.08 1.31
C LYS A 125 -8.27 -21.28 0.03
N LEU A 126 -7.19 -20.92 -0.67
CA LEU A 126 -7.27 -20.24 -1.96
C LEU A 126 -7.99 -21.10 -3.00
N LYS A 127 -7.66 -22.39 -3.07
CA LYS A 127 -8.29 -23.33 -3.99
C LYS A 127 -9.80 -23.40 -3.74
N GLU A 128 -10.21 -23.65 -2.50
CA GLU A 128 -11.62 -23.71 -2.10
C GLU A 128 -12.36 -22.41 -2.43
N PHE A 129 -11.74 -21.27 -2.10
CA PHE A 129 -12.29 -19.95 -2.41
C PHE A 129 -12.54 -19.77 -3.92
N LEU A 130 -11.54 -20.06 -4.76
CA LEU A 130 -11.66 -19.90 -6.22
C LEU A 130 -12.74 -20.82 -6.81
N TYR A 131 -12.78 -22.09 -6.39
CA TYR A 131 -13.82 -23.00 -6.85
C TYR A 131 -15.22 -22.59 -6.39
N ALA A 132 -15.37 -22.13 -5.14
CA ALA A 132 -16.66 -21.68 -4.62
C ALA A 132 -17.26 -20.51 -5.42
N HIS A 133 -16.41 -19.62 -5.97
CA HIS A 133 -16.85 -18.45 -6.74
C HIS A 133 -16.97 -18.72 -8.24
N LEU A 134 -16.12 -19.57 -8.82
CA LEU A 134 -16.09 -19.80 -10.27
C LEU A 134 -17.02 -20.93 -10.73
N SER A 135 -17.32 -21.90 -9.86
CA SER A 135 -18.16 -23.05 -10.23
C SER A 135 -19.63 -22.71 -10.44
N PRO A 136 -20.29 -21.86 -9.60
CA PRO A 136 -21.73 -21.58 -9.72
C PRO A 136 -22.14 -21.03 -11.09
N ASP A 137 -21.30 -20.18 -11.69
CA ASP A 137 -21.61 -19.52 -12.96
C ASP A 137 -21.04 -20.28 -14.18
N GLY A 138 -20.50 -21.49 -13.98
CA GLY A 138 -19.87 -22.28 -15.04
C GLY A 138 -18.54 -21.71 -15.55
N SER A 139 -17.98 -20.73 -14.84
CA SER A 139 -16.71 -20.07 -15.18
C SER A 139 -15.49 -20.95 -14.88
N ALA A 140 -15.62 -22.00 -14.07
CA ALA A 140 -14.58 -23.01 -13.84
C ALA A 140 -14.38 -23.94 -15.06
N THR A 141 -13.94 -23.37 -16.18
CA THR A 141 -13.57 -24.15 -17.38
C THR A 141 -12.30 -24.98 -17.10
N LYS A 142 -12.07 -26.04 -17.88
CA LYS A 142 -10.86 -26.87 -17.72
C LYS A 142 -9.55 -26.09 -17.78
N ASP A 143 -9.49 -25.03 -18.58
CA ASP A 143 -8.30 -24.17 -18.65
C ASP A 143 -8.11 -23.37 -17.36
N ILE A 144 -9.19 -22.79 -16.85
CA ILE A 144 -9.21 -22.06 -15.57
C ILE A 144 -8.87 -23.00 -14.40
N GLU A 145 -9.43 -24.20 -14.37
CA GLU A 145 -9.07 -25.21 -13.36
C GLU A 145 -7.57 -25.53 -13.39
N LEU A 146 -6.98 -25.71 -14.58
CA LEU A 146 -5.55 -25.95 -14.72
C LEU A 146 -4.72 -24.74 -14.24
N GLN A 147 -5.18 -23.52 -14.46
CA GLN A 147 -4.55 -22.31 -13.94
C GLN A 147 -4.62 -22.24 -12.41
N ILE A 148 -5.77 -22.58 -11.82
CA ILE A 148 -5.95 -22.65 -10.36
C ILE A 148 -4.97 -23.65 -9.76
N GLU A 149 -4.90 -24.87 -10.29
CA GLU A 149 -3.98 -25.90 -9.77
C GLU A 149 -2.52 -25.47 -9.87
N ARG A 150 -2.11 -24.82 -10.96
CA ARG A 150 -0.76 -24.28 -11.12
C ARG A 150 -0.46 -23.18 -10.10
N ALA A 151 -1.39 -22.25 -9.89
CA ALA A 151 -1.23 -21.17 -8.92
C ALA A 151 -1.12 -21.72 -7.48
N VAL A 152 -1.99 -22.67 -7.12
CA VAL A 152 -2.00 -23.34 -5.81
C VAL A 152 -0.68 -24.08 -5.58
N ALA A 153 -0.20 -24.87 -6.54
CA ALA A 153 1.07 -25.58 -6.44
C ALA A 153 2.27 -24.63 -6.32
N GLY A 154 2.24 -23.49 -7.03
CA GLY A 154 3.26 -22.45 -6.91
C GLY A 154 3.32 -21.86 -5.50
N ILE A 155 2.15 -21.54 -4.92
CA ILE A 155 2.06 -21.02 -3.54
C ILE A 155 2.50 -22.10 -2.54
N GLU A 156 2.05 -23.34 -2.70
CA GLU A 156 2.43 -24.46 -1.84
C GLU A 156 3.95 -24.66 -1.81
N SER A 157 4.63 -24.57 -2.97
CA SER A 157 6.09 -24.65 -3.04
C SER A 157 6.79 -23.55 -2.22
N VAL A 158 6.28 -22.32 -2.26
CA VAL A 158 6.85 -21.19 -1.51
C VAL A 158 6.61 -21.35 0.01
N VAL A 159 5.40 -21.76 0.38
CA VAL A 159 4.93 -21.89 1.75
C VAL A 159 5.58 -23.06 2.48
N CYS A 160 5.71 -24.21 1.82
CA CYS A 160 6.37 -25.39 2.38
C CYS A 160 7.90 -25.29 2.33
N GLY A 161 8.43 -24.36 1.52
CA GLY A 161 9.87 -24.13 1.36
C GLY A 161 10.37 -22.91 2.12
N LYS A 162 10.88 -21.92 1.37
CA LYS A 162 11.63 -20.76 1.91
C LYS A 162 10.89 -19.98 2.99
N LEU A 163 9.56 -19.93 2.98
CA LEU A 163 8.80 -19.24 4.03
C LEU A 163 8.89 -19.92 5.40
N GLN A 164 9.17 -21.23 5.45
CA GLN A 164 9.43 -21.92 6.72
C GLN A 164 10.79 -21.55 7.31
N GLU A 165 11.75 -21.19 6.47
CA GLU A 165 13.11 -20.83 6.85
C GLU A 165 13.25 -19.36 7.29
N VAL A 166 12.18 -18.56 7.15
CA VAL A 166 12.21 -17.13 7.52
C VAL A 166 12.46 -16.96 9.02
N GLU A 167 13.58 -16.34 9.35
CA GLU A 167 13.93 -15.95 10.70
C GLU A 167 13.24 -14.63 11.10
N SER A 168 13.66 -14.02 12.21
CA SER A 168 13.21 -12.70 12.58
C SER A 168 13.57 -11.63 11.53
N LEU A 169 12.73 -10.60 11.43
CA LEU A 169 13.01 -9.43 10.58
C LEU A 169 14.31 -8.72 10.96
N GLU A 170 14.70 -8.74 12.24
CA GLU A 170 15.96 -8.16 12.69
C GLU A 170 17.18 -8.95 12.19
N ALA A 171 17.10 -10.29 12.23
CA ALA A 171 18.15 -11.16 11.69
C ALA A 171 18.28 -10.94 10.18
N SER A 172 17.16 -10.92 9.45
CA SER A 172 17.13 -10.67 8.00
C SER A 172 17.77 -9.33 7.64
N ARG A 173 17.40 -8.24 8.33
CA ARG A 173 18.00 -6.91 8.11
C ARG A 173 19.48 -6.85 8.47
N THR A 174 19.89 -7.57 9.50
CA THR A 174 21.30 -7.65 9.90
C THR A 174 22.13 -8.36 8.83
N ALA A 175 21.62 -9.49 8.29
CA ALA A 175 22.29 -10.27 7.25
C ALA A 175 22.52 -9.46 5.96
N ILE A 176 21.56 -8.61 5.58
CA ILE A 176 21.68 -7.73 4.40
C ILE A 176 22.32 -6.37 4.69
N GLY A 177 22.77 -6.14 5.93
CA GLY A 177 23.52 -4.94 6.32
C GLY A 177 22.69 -3.67 6.55
N THR A 178 21.36 -3.76 6.57
CA THR A 178 20.44 -2.63 6.81
C THR A 178 19.92 -2.51 8.24
N GLY A 179 20.29 -3.47 9.11
CA GLY A 179 19.89 -3.54 10.52
C GLY A 179 20.32 -2.33 11.36
N ARG A 180 19.82 -2.29 12.62
CA ARG A 180 20.14 -1.26 13.63
C ARG A 180 19.94 0.19 13.17
N GLY A 181 18.90 0.42 12.35
CA GLY A 181 18.54 1.76 11.87
C GLY A 181 19.43 2.30 10.75
N ARG A 182 20.38 1.50 10.23
CA ARG A 182 21.31 1.94 9.19
C ARG A 182 20.59 2.44 7.93
N ALA A 183 19.56 1.73 7.48
CA ALA A 183 18.75 2.18 6.35
C ALA A 183 18.08 3.54 6.64
N SER A 184 17.45 3.69 7.81
CA SER A 184 16.74 4.93 8.18
C SER A 184 17.67 6.15 8.38
N ASN A 185 18.98 5.95 8.50
CA ASN A 185 19.96 7.02 8.64
C ASN A 185 20.57 7.47 7.30
N LEU A 186 20.13 6.88 6.18
CA LEU A 186 20.61 7.28 4.86
C LEU A 186 20.12 8.69 4.51
N SER A 187 20.99 9.45 3.86
CA SER A 187 20.74 10.83 3.49
C SER A 187 19.64 10.92 2.44
N ILE A 188 18.58 11.69 2.73
CA ILE A 188 17.51 11.99 1.77
C ILE A 188 18.07 12.74 0.56
N LYS A 189 19.09 13.60 0.75
CA LYS A 189 19.71 14.38 -0.32
C LYS A 189 20.41 13.51 -1.37
N ASP A 190 20.89 12.34 -0.95
CA ASP A 190 21.70 11.44 -1.77
C ASP A 190 20.87 10.27 -2.33
N ASN A 191 19.53 10.40 -2.33
CA ASN A 191 18.57 9.38 -2.76
C ASN A 191 18.72 8.04 -2.00
N PRO A 192 17.94 7.83 -0.92
CA PRO A 192 18.07 6.65 -0.08
C PRO A 192 17.93 5.31 -0.81
N LEU A 193 17.12 5.23 -1.87
CA LEU A 193 16.93 4.00 -2.64
C LEU A 193 18.19 3.63 -3.41
N LEU A 194 18.88 4.60 -4.02
CA LEU A 194 20.17 4.35 -4.67
C LEU A 194 21.22 3.86 -3.66
N LEU A 195 21.30 4.50 -2.50
CA LEU A 195 22.25 4.11 -1.46
C LEU A 195 21.98 2.71 -0.90
N MET A 196 20.72 2.37 -0.65
CA MET A 196 20.34 1.01 -0.23
C MET A 196 20.65 -0.01 -1.32
N TRP A 197 20.39 0.30 -2.59
CA TRP A 197 20.72 -0.61 -3.69
C TRP A 197 22.22 -0.88 -3.78
N GLU A 198 23.08 0.14 -3.65
CA GLU A 198 24.53 -0.05 -3.66
C GLU A 198 25.01 -0.98 -2.53
N MET A 199 24.34 -0.95 -1.38
CA MET A 199 24.62 -1.89 -0.29
C MET A 199 24.19 -3.34 -0.59
N LEU A 200 23.12 -3.51 -1.37
CA LEU A 200 22.42 -4.79 -1.52
C LEU A 200 22.76 -5.52 -2.83
N ARG A 201 23.09 -4.80 -3.90
CA ARG A 201 23.25 -5.32 -5.27
C ARG A 201 24.19 -6.50 -5.41
N VAL A 202 25.19 -6.62 -4.53
CA VAL A 202 26.13 -7.74 -4.50
C VAL A 202 25.46 -9.09 -4.22
N ASN A 203 24.34 -9.07 -3.50
CA ASN A 203 23.53 -10.24 -3.16
C ASN A 203 22.49 -10.60 -4.24
N TYR A 204 22.24 -9.70 -5.19
CA TYR A 204 21.17 -9.82 -6.20
C TYR A 204 21.74 -9.73 -7.62
N LYS A 205 22.59 -10.69 -7.99
CA LYS A 205 23.22 -10.75 -9.32
C LYS A 205 22.17 -10.90 -10.43
N GLY A 206 22.27 -10.05 -11.46
CA GLY A 206 21.37 -10.08 -12.62
C GLY A 206 20.01 -9.40 -12.40
N MET A 207 19.77 -8.83 -11.22
CA MET A 207 18.58 -8.03 -10.92
C MET A 207 18.89 -6.54 -11.09
N THR A 208 18.01 -5.79 -11.75
CA THR A 208 18.11 -4.32 -11.82
C THR A 208 17.52 -3.68 -10.55
N ILE A 209 17.86 -2.41 -10.32
CA ILE A 209 17.31 -1.66 -9.18
C ILE A 209 15.79 -1.51 -9.30
N GLU A 210 15.29 -1.32 -10.52
CA GLU A 210 13.86 -1.21 -10.83
C GLU A 210 13.13 -2.54 -10.58
N GLN A 211 13.75 -3.67 -10.92
CA GLN A 211 13.23 -5.00 -10.60
C GLN A 211 13.20 -5.22 -9.08
N PHE A 212 14.28 -4.84 -8.39
CA PHE A 212 14.41 -5.02 -6.95
C PHE A 212 13.34 -4.25 -6.15
N TYR A 213 13.07 -3.00 -6.54
CA TYR A 213 12.04 -2.17 -5.91
C TYR A 213 10.63 -2.41 -6.47
N GLY A 214 10.46 -3.29 -7.46
CA GLY A 214 9.16 -3.67 -8.01
C GLY A 214 8.56 -2.70 -9.02
N PHE A 215 9.35 -1.74 -9.53
CA PHE A 215 8.93 -0.84 -10.62
C PHE A 215 8.91 -1.54 -11.98
N GLU A 216 9.72 -2.58 -12.14
CA GLU A 216 9.80 -3.38 -13.37
C GLU A 216 9.90 -4.86 -13.00
N PRO A 217 8.82 -5.50 -12.51
CA PRO A 217 8.86 -6.90 -12.10
C PRO A 217 9.16 -7.82 -13.30
N LEU A 218 9.79 -8.96 -13.01
CA LEU A 218 10.11 -9.98 -14.02
C LEU A 218 8.85 -10.54 -14.69
N ASP A 219 7.81 -10.79 -13.88
CA ASP A 219 6.47 -11.14 -14.35
C ASP A 219 5.56 -9.92 -14.23
N LYS A 220 5.14 -9.38 -15.37
CA LYS A 220 4.22 -8.25 -15.45
C LYS A 220 2.76 -8.67 -15.43
N GLN A 221 2.42 -9.94 -15.22
CA GLN A 221 1.04 -10.41 -15.03
C GLN A 221 0.08 -9.99 -16.15
N GLY A 222 0.58 -10.01 -17.39
CA GLY A 222 -0.20 -9.63 -18.58
C GLY A 222 -0.26 -8.12 -18.86
N TYR A 223 0.38 -7.27 -18.06
CA TYR A 223 0.63 -5.87 -18.40
C TYR A 223 1.78 -5.75 -19.42
N GLU A 224 1.58 -4.97 -20.48
CA GLU A 224 2.65 -4.61 -21.41
C GLU A 224 3.70 -3.72 -20.71
N ARG A 225 3.21 -2.72 -19.96
CA ARG A 225 3.99 -1.85 -19.10
C ARG A 225 3.45 -1.94 -17.68
N TRP A 226 4.34 -2.15 -16.72
CA TRP A 226 3.94 -2.23 -15.32
C TRP A 226 3.37 -0.88 -14.84
N PRO A 227 2.17 -0.85 -14.25
CA PRO A 227 1.59 0.39 -13.72
C PRO A 227 2.47 0.98 -12.61
N LEU A 228 2.78 2.28 -12.73
CA LEU A 228 3.61 2.98 -11.74
C LEU A 228 3.02 2.91 -10.34
N TYR A 229 1.68 2.99 -10.23
CA TYR A 229 0.95 2.79 -8.98
C TYR A 229 1.36 1.48 -8.27
N LEU A 230 1.36 0.35 -8.97
CA LEU A 230 1.74 -0.95 -8.39
C LEU A 230 3.21 -0.98 -8.00
N GLY A 231 4.08 -0.36 -8.79
CA GLY A 231 5.49 -0.21 -8.46
C GLY A 231 5.72 0.60 -7.18
N VAL A 232 4.99 1.70 -6.98
CA VAL A 232 5.07 2.52 -5.77
C VAL A 232 4.56 1.76 -4.54
N VAL A 233 3.44 1.03 -4.66
CA VAL A 233 2.95 0.16 -3.57
C VAL A 233 3.99 -0.90 -3.19
N GLY A 234 4.57 -1.57 -4.20
CA GLY A 234 5.61 -2.58 -4.02
C GLY A 234 6.86 -2.00 -3.36
N CYS A 235 7.37 -0.88 -3.87
CA CYS A 235 8.55 -0.22 -3.33
C CYS A 235 8.35 0.22 -1.88
N HIS A 236 7.22 0.88 -1.56
CA HIS A 236 6.89 1.28 -0.19
C HIS A 236 6.89 0.08 0.76
N THR A 237 6.33 -1.04 0.30
CA THR A 237 6.33 -2.30 1.04
C THR A 237 7.75 -2.88 1.21
N VAL A 238 8.59 -2.84 0.18
CA VAL A 238 10.00 -3.29 0.27
C VAL A 238 10.78 -2.44 1.28
N LEU A 239 10.57 -1.12 1.33
CA LEU A 239 11.24 -0.23 2.29
C LEU A 239 10.96 -0.63 3.75
N ASN A 240 9.75 -1.13 4.03
CA ASN A 240 9.42 -1.72 5.32
C ASN A 240 10.32 -2.92 5.64
N PHE A 241 10.51 -3.86 4.71
CA PHE A 241 11.37 -5.02 4.95
C PHE A 241 12.84 -4.63 5.11
N LEU A 242 13.32 -3.68 4.31
CA LEU A 242 14.70 -3.18 4.39
C LEU A 242 14.99 -2.39 5.68
N GLY A 243 13.95 -1.90 6.37
CA GLY A 243 14.11 -1.13 7.59
C GLY A 243 14.37 0.36 7.35
N PHE A 244 13.93 0.88 6.21
CA PHE A 244 13.91 2.32 5.93
C PHE A 244 12.61 2.91 6.46
N HIS A 245 12.67 3.59 7.62
CA HIS A 245 11.52 4.13 8.34
C HIS A 245 10.35 3.14 8.45
N PRO A 246 10.57 1.92 8.97
CA PRO A 246 9.59 0.86 8.89
C PRO A 246 8.39 1.10 9.80
N ASP A 247 7.25 0.59 9.36
CA ASP A 247 6.02 0.57 10.15
C ASP A 247 6.16 -0.39 11.34
N LYS A 248 5.42 -0.10 12.41
CA LYS A 248 5.45 -0.91 13.61
C LYS A 248 4.52 -2.11 13.47
N GLY A 249 5.00 -3.28 13.86
CA GLY A 249 4.18 -4.49 13.91
C GLY A 249 4.03 -5.21 12.58
N LEU A 250 5.01 -5.11 11.67
CA LEU A 250 5.07 -5.89 10.42
C LEU A 250 4.92 -7.40 10.64
N ASN A 251 5.32 -7.93 11.80
CA ASN A 251 5.16 -9.33 12.17
C ASN A 251 3.79 -9.67 12.78
N ARG A 252 2.82 -8.75 12.75
CA ARG A 252 1.49 -8.93 13.31
C ARG A 252 0.46 -8.81 12.21
N ILE A 253 -0.29 -9.88 11.98
CA ILE A 253 -1.26 -10.00 10.89
C ILE A 253 -2.29 -8.86 10.96
N GLU A 254 -2.76 -8.52 12.16
CA GLU A 254 -3.75 -7.46 12.38
C GLU A 254 -3.25 -6.04 12.06
N LYS A 255 -1.93 -5.85 11.89
CA LYS A 255 -1.33 -4.57 11.51
C LYS A 255 -1.06 -4.45 10.00
N ILE A 256 -0.97 -5.56 9.27
CA ILE A 256 -0.72 -5.56 7.83
C ILE A 256 -1.71 -4.70 7.03
N PRO A 257 -3.04 -4.69 7.30
CA PRO A 257 -3.96 -3.84 6.55
C PRO A 257 -3.57 -2.36 6.56
N ALA A 258 -3.22 -1.82 7.73
CA ALA A 258 -2.82 -0.42 7.86
C ALA A 258 -1.49 -0.13 7.13
N ILE A 259 -0.56 -1.08 7.17
CA ILE A 259 0.75 -0.97 6.50
C ILE A 259 0.58 -0.95 4.97
N LEU A 260 -0.34 -1.75 4.43
CA LEU A 260 -0.66 -1.74 3.00
C LEU A 260 -1.41 -0.46 2.60
N SER A 261 -2.25 0.08 3.48
CA SER A 261 -2.91 1.38 3.26
C SER A 261 -1.91 2.52 3.09
N ASP A 262 -0.86 2.59 3.89
CA ASP A 262 0.20 3.59 3.74
C ASP A 262 0.89 3.48 2.35
N ALA A 263 1.12 2.26 1.88
CA ALA A 263 1.65 2.04 0.54
C ALA A 263 0.68 2.54 -0.56
N ASN A 264 -0.62 2.25 -0.41
CA ASN A 264 -1.66 2.72 -1.33
C ASN A 264 -1.82 4.25 -1.33
N HIS A 265 -1.76 4.92 -0.17
CA HIS A 265 -1.79 6.39 -0.10
C HIS A 265 -0.60 7.02 -0.82
N THR A 266 0.59 6.46 -0.63
CA THR A 266 1.79 6.91 -1.35
C THR A 266 1.62 6.74 -2.86
N ALA A 267 1.02 5.64 -3.30
CA ALA A 267 0.79 5.36 -4.71
C ALA A 267 -0.33 6.21 -5.32
N MET A 268 -1.39 6.54 -4.57
CA MET A 268 -2.45 7.45 -5.04
C MET A 268 -1.94 8.88 -5.21
N ALA A 269 -0.99 9.31 -4.38
CA ALA A 269 -0.42 10.65 -4.46
C ALA A 269 0.34 10.92 -5.77
N ILE A 270 0.70 9.89 -6.56
CA ILE A 270 1.38 10.10 -7.85
C ILE A 270 0.52 10.81 -8.91
N TYR A 271 -0.79 10.93 -8.65
CA TYR A 271 -1.73 11.64 -9.52
C TYR A 271 -2.10 13.04 -8.99
N CYS A 272 -1.47 13.45 -7.89
CA CYS A 272 -1.67 14.73 -7.22
C CYS A 272 -0.39 15.58 -7.27
N ASP A 273 -0.50 16.85 -6.85
CA ASP A 273 0.64 17.76 -6.78
C ASP A 273 1.36 17.64 -5.41
N ALA A 274 0.63 17.18 -4.39
CA ALA A 274 1.17 16.97 -3.06
C ALA A 274 0.44 15.85 -2.30
N ILE A 275 1.10 15.32 -1.26
CA ILE A 275 0.50 14.49 -0.21
C ILE A 275 0.75 15.12 1.17
N LEU A 276 -0.29 15.12 2.00
CA LEU A 276 -0.25 15.64 3.37
C LEU A 276 -0.41 14.48 4.37
N SER A 277 0.54 14.37 5.30
CA SER A 277 0.52 13.36 6.37
C SER A 277 1.21 13.88 7.63
N LYS A 278 0.77 13.44 8.83
CA LYS A 278 1.50 13.69 10.09
C LYS A 278 2.51 12.58 10.44
N ASP A 279 2.51 11.47 9.70
CA ASP A 279 3.43 10.37 9.98
C ASP A 279 4.78 10.64 9.30
N GLN A 280 5.81 10.90 10.11
CA GLN A 280 7.14 11.23 9.62
C GLN A 280 7.80 10.06 8.88
N ARG A 281 7.49 8.82 9.27
CA ARG A 281 8.05 7.61 8.63
C ARG A 281 7.41 7.38 7.28
N PHE A 282 6.09 7.55 7.21
CA PHE A 282 5.37 7.61 5.95
C PHE A 282 5.96 8.68 5.03
N CYS A 283 6.11 9.91 5.52
CA CYS A 283 6.64 11.03 4.74
C CYS A 283 8.07 10.76 4.24
N ALA A 284 8.93 10.16 5.07
CA ALA A 284 10.28 9.80 4.68
C ALA A 284 10.30 8.76 3.55
N LYS A 285 9.45 7.73 3.63
CA LYS A 285 9.28 6.73 2.55
C LYS A 285 8.76 7.38 1.26
N ALA A 286 7.71 8.17 1.34
CA ALA A 286 7.12 8.86 0.18
C ALA A 286 8.15 9.77 -0.53
N ARG A 287 8.88 10.61 0.22
CA ARG A 287 9.95 11.47 -0.33
C ARG A 287 11.02 10.66 -1.05
N ALA A 288 11.48 9.57 -0.44
CA ALA A 288 12.53 8.73 -1.01
C ALA A 288 12.07 8.08 -2.34
N ILE A 289 10.82 7.62 -2.40
CA ILE A 289 10.24 7.03 -3.61
C ILE A 289 10.06 8.08 -4.71
N PHE A 290 9.46 9.24 -4.40
CA PHE A 290 9.23 10.30 -5.39
C PHE A 290 10.54 10.86 -5.93
N ALA A 291 11.55 11.05 -5.08
CA ALA A 291 12.89 11.47 -5.50
C ALA A 291 13.58 10.43 -6.39
N PHE A 292 13.40 9.13 -6.14
CA PHE A 292 13.95 8.07 -6.98
C PHE A 292 13.30 8.01 -8.36
N LEU A 293 12.00 8.28 -8.42
CA LEU A 293 11.23 8.29 -9.67
C LEU A 293 11.28 9.63 -10.41
N ASP A 294 11.98 10.63 -9.87
CA ASP A 294 12.02 12.01 -10.38
C ASP A 294 10.62 12.61 -10.56
N LEU A 295 9.74 12.39 -9.56
CA LEU A 295 8.38 12.91 -9.56
C LEU A 295 8.31 14.25 -8.82
N ASP A 296 7.71 15.25 -9.47
CA ASP A 296 7.44 16.56 -8.88
C ASP A 296 6.18 16.53 -8.00
N ILE A 297 6.27 15.83 -6.86
CA ILE A 297 5.19 15.68 -5.89
C ILE A 297 5.70 16.14 -4.51
N MET A 298 5.02 17.12 -3.93
CA MET A 298 5.40 17.64 -2.62
C MET A 298 4.91 16.72 -1.49
N VAL A 299 5.79 16.35 -0.56
CA VAL A 299 5.41 15.66 0.68
C VAL A 299 5.37 16.65 1.83
N ILE A 300 4.14 17.05 2.18
CA ILE A 300 3.85 18.00 3.25
C ILE A 300 3.70 17.20 4.55
N GLU A 301 4.66 17.39 5.45
CA GLU A 301 4.62 16.79 6.78
C GLU A 301 3.93 17.75 7.74
N ALA A 302 2.74 17.38 8.19
CA ALA A 302 1.97 18.18 9.11
C ALA A 302 2.59 18.10 10.51
N THR A 303 3.23 19.18 10.95
CA THR A 303 3.69 19.32 12.33
C THR A 303 2.51 19.73 13.21
N PRO A 304 2.34 19.13 14.40
CA PRO A 304 1.42 19.70 15.40
C PRO A 304 1.80 21.17 15.62
N ASN A 305 0.82 22.07 15.70
CA ASN A 305 1.06 23.44 16.12
C ASN A 305 1.87 23.41 17.42
N ASP A 306 3.16 23.72 17.35
CA ASP A 306 3.86 24.29 18.50
C ASP A 306 2.98 25.47 18.91
N LYS A 307 2.50 25.44 20.15
CA LYS A 307 1.77 26.56 20.74
C LYS A 307 2.49 27.82 20.28
N ALA A 308 1.76 28.70 19.62
CA ALA A 308 2.15 30.08 19.43
C ALA A 308 2.91 30.51 20.69
N LEU A 309 4.17 30.91 20.51
CA LEU A 309 4.89 31.64 21.54
C LEU A 309 4.01 32.86 21.83
N SER A 310 3.24 32.75 22.92
CA SER A 310 2.50 33.85 23.51
C SER A 310 3.55 34.87 23.92
N ASN A 311 3.63 35.97 23.16
CA ASN A 311 4.07 37.24 23.68
C ASN A 311 2.91 37.89 24.43
#